data_AF-A0A4R7VN07-F1
#
_entry.id   AF-A0A4R7VN07-F1
#
_cell.length_a   1.000
_cell.length_b   1.000
_cell.length_c   1.000
_cell.angle_alpha   90.00
_cell.angle_beta   90.00
_cell.angle_gamma   90.00
#
_symmetry.space_group_name_H-M   'P 1'
#
loop_
_entity.id
_entity.type
_entity.pdbx_description
1 polymer ?
#
loop_
_entity_poly.entity_id
_entity_poly.type
_entity_poly.pdbx_seq_one_letter_code
_entity_poly.pdbx_strand_id
1 'polypeptide(L)'
;MSWVATHLPVDVLSGRVDGAVVISNDSDLGLPLRTVGEHVPLGVVNPSTGYLASALQGHPDEGVGRHWWRQLTKDDYTVHQLPDPAGGVTRPVGW
;
A
#
# COMPACT_ATOMS: atom_id res chain seq x y z
N MET A 1 -2.69 -1.75 15.72
CA MET A 1 -3.35 -0.87 14.74
C MET A 1 -3.31 0.56 15.25
N SER A 2 -2.75 1.54 14.52
CA SER A 2 -3.23 2.94 14.57
C SER A 2 -2.42 3.96 13.75
N TRP A 3 -1.12 3.78 13.48
CA TRP A 3 -0.32 4.88 12.92
C TRP A 3 -0.76 5.36 11.53
N VAL A 4 -0.95 4.45 10.57
CA VAL A 4 -1.40 4.79 9.21
C VAL A 4 -2.82 5.35 9.22
N ALA A 5 -3.73 4.75 10.00
CA ALA A 5 -5.13 5.16 10.07
C ALA A 5 -5.32 6.61 10.56
N THR A 6 -4.36 7.15 11.31
CA THR A 6 -4.42 8.52 11.84
C THR A 6 -3.57 9.50 11.04
N HIS A 7 -2.32 9.14 10.71
CA HIS A 7 -1.39 10.11 10.10
C HIS A 7 -1.66 10.32 8.61
N LEU A 8 -2.06 9.29 7.88
CA LEU A 8 -2.34 9.43 6.45
C LEU A 8 -3.48 10.43 6.18
N PRO A 9 -4.65 10.35 6.85
CA PRO A 9 -5.68 11.38 6.70
C PRO A 9 -5.19 12.77 7.09
N VAL A 10 -4.38 12.91 8.14
CA VAL A 10 -3.84 14.21 8.56
C VAL A 10 -2.96 14.83 7.48
N ASP A 11 -2.05 14.07 6.87
CA ASP A 11 -1.16 14.57 5.81
C ASP A 11 -1.94 14.96 4.55
N VAL A 12 -2.96 14.18 4.19
CA VAL A 12 -3.82 14.44 3.02
C VAL A 12 -4.70 15.67 3.25
N LEU A 13 -5.39 15.74 4.38
CA LEU A 13 -6.32 16.85 4.69
C LEU A 13 -5.59 18.16 4.98
N SER A 14 -4.31 18.11 5.36
CA SER A 14 -3.45 19.30 5.48
C SER A 14 -2.79 19.72 4.16
N GLY A 15 -3.07 19.00 3.06
CA GLY A 15 -2.53 19.31 1.73
C GLY A 15 -1.03 19.11 1.61
N ARG A 16 -0.44 18.23 2.44
CA ARG A 16 1.01 17.96 2.42
C ARG A 16 1.41 16.97 1.31
N VAL A 17 0.43 16.26 0.75
CA VAL A 17 0.61 15.25 -0.29
C VAL A 17 -0.47 15.35 -1.35
N ASP A 18 -0.11 15.07 -2.60
CA ASP A 18 -1.04 15.09 -3.75
C ASP A 18 -1.55 13.69 -4.14
N GLY A 19 -1.15 12.66 -3.39
CA GLY A 19 -1.43 11.26 -3.66
C GLY A 19 -0.86 10.36 -2.56
N ALA A 20 -1.40 9.16 -2.43
CA ALA A 20 -0.97 8.21 -1.41
C ALA A 20 -0.85 6.77 -1.96
N VAL A 21 0.13 6.03 -1.45
CA VAL A 21 0.24 4.59 -1.66
C VAL A 21 0.33 3.91 -0.30
N VAL A 22 -0.54 2.93 -0.06
CA VAL A 22 -0.62 2.20 1.21
C VAL A 22 -0.35 0.73 0.97
N ILE A 23 0.67 0.19 1.64
CA ILE A 23 0.99 -1.24 1.58
C ILE A 23 0.35 -1.92 2.80
N SER A 24 -0.80 -2.57 2.60
CA SER A 24 -1.55 -3.25 3.67
C SER A 24 -2.58 -4.22 3.12
N ASN A 25 -3.00 -5.18 3.94
CA ASN A 25 -4.21 -5.98 3.73
C ASN A 25 -5.17 -5.92 4.94
N ASP A 26 -4.98 -4.93 5.82
CA ASP A 26 -5.78 -4.74 7.02
C ASP A 26 -7.12 -4.09 6.65
N SER A 27 -8.21 -4.84 6.79
CA SER A 27 -9.57 -4.37 6.47
C SER A 27 -10.00 -3.17 7.30
N ASP A 28 -9.41 -2.96 8.48
CA ASP A 28 -9.76 -1.85 9.37
C ASP A 28 -9.33 -0.49 8.79
N LEU A 29 -8.46 -0.49 7.78
CA LEU A 29 -8.10 0.71 7.03
C LEU A 29 -9.18 1.15 6.01
N GLY A 30 -10.26 0.40 5.82
CA GLY A 30 -11.27 0.71 4.80
C GLY A 30 -11.87 2.12 4.94
N LEU A 31 -12.26 2.52 6.16
CA LEU A 31 -12.80 3.87 6.40
C LEU A 31 -11.77 4.98 6.14
N PRO A 32 -10.57 4.98 6.76
CA PRO A 32 -9.60 6.05 6.52
C PRO A 32 -9.13 6.14 5.07
N LEU A 33 -9.01 5.01 4.35
CA LEU A 33 -8.65 5.02 2.94
C LEU A 33 -9.73 5.62 2.05
N ARG A 34 -11.02 5.35 2.33
CA ARG A 34 -12.13 6.02 1.63
C ARG A 34 -12.08 7.53 1.85
N THR A 35 -11.92 7.99 3.09
CA THR A 35 -11.80 9.42 3.40
C THR A 35 -10.64 10.08 2.65
N VAL A 36 -9.50 9.39 2.54
CA VAL A 36 -8.34 9.87 1.78
C VAL A 36 -8.63 9.93 0.27
N GLY A 37 -9.31 8.92 -0.27
CA GLY A 37 -9.66 8.84 -1.70
C GLY A 37 -10.59 9.96 -2.19
N GLU A 38 -11.34 10.61 -1.28
CA GLU A 38 -12.14 11.80 -1.60
C GLU A 38 -11.29 13.06 -1.86
N HIS A 39 -10.00 13.03 -1.54
CA HIS A 39 -9.13 14.21 -1.60
C HIS A 39 -7.93 14.01 -2.53
N VAL A 40 -7.37 12.79 -2.59
CA VAL A 40 -6.19 12.50 -3.43
C VAL A 40 -6.28 11.10 -4.06
N PRO A 41 -5.65 10.86 -5.23
CA PRO A 41 -5.52 9.53 -5.79
C PRO A 41 -4.83 8.58 -4.81
N LEU A 42 -5.35 7.35 -4.74
CA LEU A 42 -4.94 6.34 -3.77
C LEU A 42 -4.56 5.03 -4.46
N GLY A 43 -3.35 4.55 -4.17
CA GLY A 43 -2.90 3.20 -4.49
C GLY A 43 -2.91 2.31 -3.26
N VAL A 44 -3.43 1.08 -3.38
CA VAL A 44 -3.33 0.08 -2.31
C VAL A 44 -2.58 -1.14 -2.80
N VAL A 45 -1.54 -1.53 -2.07
CA VAL A 45 -0.72 -2.70 -2.35
C VAL A 45 -0.94 -3.74 -1.27
N ASN A 46 -1.49 -4.90 -1.63
CA ASN A 46 -1.56 -6.05 -0.73
C ASN A 46 -0.24 -6.83 -0.79
N PRO A 47 0.54 -6.91 0.30
CA PRO A 47 1.81 -7.64 0.32
C PRO A 47 1.63 -9.16 0.48
N SER A 48 0.43 -9.64 0.81
CA SER A 48 0.14 -11.04 1.04
C SER A 48 -0.29 -11.77 -0.23
N THR A 49 -0.22 -13.11 -0.20
CA THR A 49 -0.72 -13.98 -1.28
C THR A 49 -2.24 -14.19 -1.22
N GLY A 50 -2.90 -13.75 -0.14
CA GLY A 50 -4.36 -13.81 0.00
C GLY A 50 -5.06 -12.70 -0.78
N TYR A 51 -6.37 -12.84 -0.98
CA TYR A 51 -7.18 -11.80 -1.61
C TYR A 51 -7.03 -10.46 -0.89
N LEU A 52 -7.03 -9.37 -1.67
CA LEU A 52 -7.13 -8.03 -1.10
C LEU A 52 -8.46 -7.94 -0.33
N ALA A 53 -8.39 -7.43 0.90
CA ALA A 53 -9.56 -7.23 1.72
C ALA A 53 -10.60 -6.39 0.97
N SER A 54 -11.83 -6.87 0.87
CA SER A 54 -12.90 -6.21 0.10
C SER A 54 -13.18 -4.79 0.58
N ALA A 55 -12.99 -4.51 1.87
CA ALA A 55 -13.10 -3.18 2.45
C ALA A 55 -12.06 -2.17 1.92
N LEU A 56 -10.95 -2.68 1.36
CA LEU A 56 -9.88 -1.89 0.74
C LEU A 56 -10.05 -1.76 -0.77
N GLN A 57 -11.03 -2.44 -1.38
CA GLN A 57 -11.36 -2.35 -2.80
C GLN A 57 -12.41 -1.26 -3.06
N GLY A 58 -12.41 -0.73 -4.28
CA GLY A 58 -13.36 0.29 -4.75
C GLY A 58 -13.32 0.41 -6.27
N HIS A 59 -13.90 1.50 -6.78
CA HIS A 59 -13.85 1.82 -8.22
C HIS A 59 -12.72 2.81 -8.53
N PRO A 60 -12.00 2.66 -9.66
CA PRO A 60 -10.91 3.57 -10.03
C PRO A 60 -11.32 5.04 -10.12
N ASP A 61 -12.60 5.32 -10.38
CA ASP A 61 -13.15 6.66 -10.60
C ASP A 61 -13.99 7.19 -9.41
N GLU A 62 -14.03 6.47 -8.28
CA GLU A 62 -14.64 7.00 -7.04
C GLU A 62 -13.84 8.19 -6.49
N GLY A 63 -14.48 9.08 -5.72
CA GLY A 63 -13.82 10.25 -5.13
C GLY A 63 -13.15 11.14 -6.18
N VAL A 64 -11.85 11.40 -6.03
CA VAL A 64 -11.06 12.14 -7.03
C VAL A 64 -10.57 11.28 -8.20
N GLY A 65 -10.80 9.97 -8.14
CA GLY A 65 -10.44 9.00 -9.15
C GLY A 65 -8.94 8.71 -9.25
N ARG A 66 -8.57 7.93 -10.27
CA ARG A 66 -7.23 7.39 -10.51
C ARG A 66 -6.74 6.48 -9.38
N HIS A 67 -7.69 5.80 -8.71
CA HIS A 67 -7.40 4.79 -7.71
C HIS A 67 -6.93 3.50 -8.38
N TRP A 68 -6.01 2.80 -7.73
CA TRP A 68 -5.52 1.52 -8.23
C TRP A 68 -5.18 0.56 -7.10
N TRP A 69 -5.24 -0.72 -7.43
CA TRP A 69 -4.99 -1.80 -6.51
C TRP A 69 -4.00 -2.79 -7.13
N ARG A 70 -3.02 -3.23 -6.35
CA ARG A 70 -2.06 -4.24 -6.75
C ARG A 70 -1.86 -5.25 -5.63
N GLN A 71 -1.62 -6.50 -6.01
CA GLN A 71 -1.13 -7.52 -5.11
C GLN A 71 0.31 -7.84 -5.47
N LEU A 72 1.20 -7.92 -4.47
CA LEU A 72 2.56 -8.38 -4.70
C LEU A 72 2.57 -9.88 -4.96
N THR A 73 3.31 -10.27 -5.99
CA THR A 73 3.53 -11.65 -6.39
C THR A 73 4.86 -12.15 -5.84
N LYS A 74 5.08 -13.47 -5.88
CA LYS A 74 6.39 -14.05 -5.55
C LYS A 74 7.51 -13.44 -6.39
N ASP A 75 7.25 -13.19 -7.67
CA ASP A 75 8.24 -12.64 -8.60
C ASP A 75 8.62 -11.22 -8.23
N ASP A 76 7.67 -10.39 -7.78
CA ASP A 76 7.96 -9.03 -7.30
C ASP A 76 9.02 -9.04 -6.18
N TYR A 77 8.99 -10.06 -5.31
CA TYR A 77 10.01 -10.23 -4.29
C TYR A 77 11.33 -10.73 -4.89
N THR A 78 11.32 -11.81 -5.68
CA THR A 78 12.56 -12.47 -6.11
C THR A 78 13.39 -11.66 -7.10
N VAL A 79 12.76 -10.80 -7.92
CA VAL A 79 13.49 -9.97 -8.91
C VAL A 79 13.98 -8.62 -8.34
N HIS A 80 13.49 -8.20 -7.17
CA HIS A 80 13.87 -6.94 -6.50
C HIS A 80 14.60 -7.18 -5.17
N GLN A 81 15.42 -8.22 -5.10
CA GLN A 81 16.25 -8.49 -3.93
C GLN A 81 17.40 -7.50 -3.82
N LEU A 82 17.86 -7.26 -2.59
CA LEU A 82 19.13 -6.58 -2.37
C LEU A 82 20.27 -7.34 -3.08
N PRO A 83 21.33 -6.64 -3.53
CA PRO A 83 22.51 -7.29 -4.08
C PRO A 83 23.09 -8.26 -3.05
N ASP A 84 23.73 -9.33 -3.52
CA ASP A 84 24.46 -10.28 -2.68
C ASP A 84 25.98 -10.12 -2.93
N PRO A 85 26.76 -9.64 -1.95
CA PRO A 85 26.35 -9.26 -0.59
C PRO A 85 25.68 -7.88 -0.51
N ALA A 86 24.79 -7.70 0.48
CA ALA A 86 24.19 -6.43 0.85
C ALA A 86 25.03 -5.79 1.96
N GLY A 87 26.10 -5.08 1.58
CA GLY A 87 27.09 -4.59 2.53
C GLY A 87 27.89 -5.75 3.14
N GLY A 88 27.86 -5.88 4.48
CA GLY A 88 28.57 -6.96 5.19
C GLY A 88 27.79 -8.27 5.32
N VAL A 89 26.59 -8.36 4.73
CA VAL A 89 25.68 -9.52 4.88
C VAL A 89 25.54 -10.23 3.53
N THR A 90 25.97 -11.50 3.49
CA THR A 90 25.78 -12.40 2.34
C THR A 90 24.43 -13.12 2.44
N ARG A 91 23.87 -13.53 1.30
CA ARG A 91 22.68 -14.39 1.29
C ARG A 91 22.99 -15.78 1.86
N PRO A 92 22.22 -16.27 2.86
CA PRO A 92 22.25 -17.67 3.27
C PRO A 92 22.11 -18.68 2.13
N VAL A 93 22.84 -19.79 2.25
CA VAL A 93 22.75 -20.91 1.32
C VAL A 93 21.33 -21.50 1.36
N GLY A 94 20.68 -21.61 0.20
CA GLY A 94 19.36 -22.22 0.04
C GLY A 94 18.17 -21.25 0.12
N TRP A 95 18.41 -19.94 0.15
CA TRP A 95 17.38 -18.90 0.13
C TRP A 95 16.91 -18.52 -1.28
#